data_AF-A0AAE3GTH9-F1
#
_entry.id   AF-A0AAE3GTH9-F1
#
_cell.length_a   1.000
_cell.length_b   1.000
_cell.length_c   1.000
_cell.angle_alpha   90.00
_cell.angle_beta   90.00
_cell.angle_gamma   90.00
#
_symmetry.space_group_name_H-M   'P 1'
#
loop_
_entity.id
_entity.type
_entity.pdbx_description
1 polymer ?
#
loop_
_entity_poly.entity_id
_entity_poly.type
_entity_poly.pdbx_seq_one_letter_code
_entity_poly.pdbx_strand_id
1 'polypeptide(L)'
;MNFSKSENKSTHLTSTSTDTLSREEVQKFDLENKLAELAIPLAQAWKDNHPNAQPASEADLDACILAVAIEMAIGGEAVGGPIGALIANGGGVSAATVACRRVL
;
A
#
# COMPACT_ATOMS: atom_id res chain seq x y z
N MET A 1 -52.03 28.29 -20.17
CA MET A 1 -50.62 27.85 -19.99
C MET A 1 -50.32 27.90 -18.51
N ASN A 2 -50.34 26.75 -17.83
CA ASN A 2 -50.08 26.66 -16.38
C ASN A 2 -48.72 25.99 -16.18
N PHE A 3 -47.78 26.73 -15.59
CA PHE A 3 -46.49 26.21 -15.13
C PHE A 3 -46.71 25.37 -13.87
N SER A 4 -46.50 24.06 -13.96
CA SER A 4 -46.47 23.18 -12.78
C SER A 4 -45.08 23.26 -12.14
N LYS A 5 -45.03 23.82 -10.92
CA LYS A 5 -43.86 23.75 -10.03
C LYS A 5 -43.63 22.29 -9.66
N SER A 6 -42.49 21.74 -10.09
CA SER A 6 -42.00 20.44 -9.63
C SER A 6 -41.43 20.60 -8.23
N GLU A 7 -42.02 19.90 -7.26
CA GLU A 7 -41.59 19.86 -5.88
C GLU A 7 -40.20 19.22 -5.76
N ASN A 8 -39.30 19.92 -5.06
CA ASN A 8 -37.98 19.45 -4.67
C ASN A 8 -38.12 18.29 -3.68
N LYS A 9 -38.16 17.05 -4.17
CA LYS A 9 -37.99 15.86 -3.34
C LYS A 9 -36.49 15.61 -3.18
N SER A 10 -35.88 16.34 -2.26
CA SER A 10 -34.55 16.01 -1.74
C SER A 10 -34.66 14.66 -1.03
N THR A 11 -34.24 13.60 -1.70
CA THR A 11 -34.01 12.31 -1.07
C THR A 11 -32.94 12.50 -0.01
N HIS A 12 -33.39 12.44 1.24
CA HIS A 12 -32.59 12.44 2.45
C HIS A 12 -31.65 11.23 2.39
N LEU A 13 -30.50 11.38 1.72
CA LEU A 13 -29.38 10.48 1.89
C LEU A 13 -29.00 10.61 3.36
N THR A 14 -29.22 9.55 4.14
CA THR A 14 -28.60 9.39 5.45
C THR A 14 -27.12 9.69 5.26
N SER A 15 -26.70 10.82 5.81
CA SER A 15 -25.31 11.21 5.93
C SER A 15 -24.60 10.08 6.63
N THR A 16 -23.98 9.17 5.87
CA THR A 16 -22.98 8.25 6.40
C THR A 16 -21.98 9.16 7.08
N SER A 17 -21.84 9.02 8.40
CA SER A 17 -20.87 9.78 9.18
C SER A 17 -19.55 9.68 8.41
N THR A 18 -19.06 10.78 7.86
CA THR A 18 -17.71 10.82 7.31
C THR A 18 -16.81 10.68 8.51
N ASP A 19 -16.44 9.44 8.84
CA ASP A 19 -15.38 9.16 9.78
C ASP A 19 -14.17 9.91 9.26
N THR A 20 -13.89 11.03 9.91
CA THR A 20 -12.80 11.89 9.51
C THR A 20 -11.56 11.19 10.01
N LEU A 21 -10.76 10.64 9.08
CA LEU A 21 -9.51 9.98 9.42
C LEU A 21 -8.68 10.91 10.29
N SER A 22 -8.14 10.37 11.38
CA SER A 22 -7.26 11.11 12.25
C SER A 22 -5.99 11.50 11.49
N ARG A 23 -5.32 12.56 11.96
CA ARG A 23 -4.06 13.01 11.34
C ARG A 23 -3.01 11.91 11.36
N GLU A 24 -3.01 11.10 12.41
CA GLU A 24 -2.10 9.96 12.61
C GLU A 24 -2.38 8.84 11.59
N GLU A 25 -3.65 8.57 11.29
CA GLU A 25 -4.03 7.58 10.27
C GLU A 25 -3.58 8.00 8.87
N VAL A 26 -3.76 9.28 8.52
CA VAL A 26 -3.27 9.84 7.24
C VAL A 26 -1.75 9.74 7.15
N GLN A 27 -1.03 10.10 8.22
CA GLN A 27 0.44 10.02 8.24
C GLN A 27 0.95 8.58 8.12
N LYS A 28 0.27 7.62 8.75
CA LYS A 28 0.60 6.20 8.64
C LYS A 28 0.41 5.72 7.20
N PHE A 29 -0.72 6.05 6.57
CA PHE A 29 -0.99 5.71 5.18
C PHE A 29 0.05 6.30 4.21
N ASP A 30 0.41 7.57 4.40
CA ASP A 30 1.45 8.23 3.60
C ASP A 30 2.82 7.57 3.77
N LEU A 31 3.15 7.13 5.00
CA LEU A 31 4.40 6.44 5.27
C LEU A 31 4.43 5.05 4.61
N GLU A 32 3.35 4.27 4.73
CA GLU A 32 3.24 2.96 4.10
C GLU A 32 3.35 3.05 2.56
N ASN A 33 2.72 4.07 1.95
CA ASN A 33 2.87 4.33 0.52
C ASN A 33 4.32 4.68 0.14
N LYS A 34 5.00 5.52 0.93
CA LYS A 34 6.41 5.85 0.68
C LYS A 34 7.32 4.63 0.81
N LEU A 35 7.06 3.77 1.79
CA LEU A 35 7.81 2.52 1.93
C LEU A 35 7.58 1.58 0.74
N ALA A 36 6.34 1.51 0.23
CA ALA A 36 6.05 0.74 -0.98
C ALA A 36 6.82 1.27 -2.20
N GLU A 37 6.88 2.59 -2.40
CA GLU A 37 7.70 3.19 -3.48
C GLU A 37 9.19 2.83 -3.34
N LEU A 38 9.73 2.82 -2.12
CA LEU A 38 11.11 2.41 -1.85
C LEU A 38 11.35 0.91 -2.10
N ALA A 39 10.32 0.08 -1.98
CA ALA A 39 10.40 -1.36 -2.22
C ALA A 39 10.28 -1.73 -3.71
N ILE A 40 9.81 -0.84 -4.58
CA ILE A 40 9.65 -1.11 -6.03
C ILE A 40 10.99 -1.50 -6.69
N PRO A 41 12.11 -0.77 -6.51
CA PRO A 41 13.37 -1.16 -7.14
C PRO A 41 13.86 -2.54 -6.69
N LEU A 42 13.61 -2.93 -5.45
CA LEU A 42 13.95 -4.26 -4.93
C LEU A 42 13.09 -5.34 -5.58
N ALA A 43 11.78 -5.09 -5.72
CA ALA A 43 10.87 -6.00 -6.41
C ALA A 43 11.23 -6.13 -7.91
N GLN A 44 11.60 -5.03 -8.55
CA GLN A 44 12.08 -5.01 -9.93
C GLN A 44 13.35 -5.85 -10.08
N ALA A 45 14.33 -5.65 -9.19
CA ALA A 45 15.56 -6.43 -9.17
C ALA A 45 15.30 -7.91 -8.91
N TRP A 46 14.33 -8.25 -8.06
CA TRP A 46 13.90 -9.63 -7.88
C TRP A 46 13.36 -10.22 -9.19
N LYS A 47 12.43 -9.53 -9.86
CA LYS A 47 11.84 -9.96 -11.14
C LYS A 47 12.92 -10.16 -12.22
N ASP A 48 13.86 -9.23 -12.32
CA ASP A 48 14.95 -9.29 -13.31
C ASP A 48 15.86 -10.51 -13.07
N ASN A 49 16.03 -10.93 -11.81
CA ASN A 49 16.79 -12.13 -11.44
C ASN A 49 15.98 -13.43 -11.52
N HIS A 50 14.67 -13.36 -11.69
CA HIS A 50 13.76 -14.51 -11.79
C HIS A 50 12.98 -14.44 -13.12
N PRO A 51 13.65 -14.61 -14.28
CA PRO A 51 13.01 -14.42 -15.59
C PRO A 51 11.88 -15.42 -15.90
N ASN A 52 11.80 -16.50 -15.13
CA ASN A 52 10.76 -17.53 -15.27
C ASN A 52 9.56 -17.31 -14.33
N ALA A 53 9.61 -16.29 -13.46
CA ALA A 53 8.50 -15.96 -12.57
C ALA A 53 7.24 -15.67 -13.38
N GLN A 54 6.13 -16.28 -13.00
CA GLN A 54 4.87 -16.16 -13.72
C GLN A 54 4.04 -15.00 -13.17
N PRO A 55 3.44 -14.17 -14.04
CA PRO A 55 2.43 -13.22 -13.63
C PRO A 55 1.29 -13.93 -12.90
N ALA A 56 0.80 -13.37 -11.80
CA ALA A 56 -0.28 -13.91 -10.96
C ALA A 56 -0.01 -15.30 -10.31
N SER A 57 1.22 -15.79 -10.31
CA SER A 57 1.61 -16.95 -9.50
C SER A 57 1.75 -16.54 -8.04
N GLU A 58 0.90 -17.10 -7.17
CA GLU A 58 0.99 -16.84 -5.71
C GLU A 58 2.34 -17.27 -5.15
N ALA A 59 2.94 -18.36 -5.66
CA ALA A 59 4.25 -18.82 -5.20
C ALA A 59 5.39 -17.84 -5.57
N ASP A 60 5.35 -17.29 -6.78
CA ASP A 60 6.33 -16.29 -7.22
C ASP A 60 6.13 -14.96 -6.49
N LEU A 61 4.86 -14.61 -6.23
CA LEU A 61 4.51 -13.44 -5.44
C LEU A 61 5.03 -13.57 -4.00
N ASP A 62 4.77 -14.68 -3.32
CA ASP A 62 5.24 -14.93 -1.96
C ASP A 62 6.77 -14.92 -1.87
N ALA A 63 7.45 -15.51 -2.86
CA ALA A 63 8.91 -15.51 -2.94
C ALA A 63 9.48 -14.09 -3.13
N CYS A 64 8.87 -13.27 -3.98
CA CYS A 64 9.21 -11.86 -4.13
C CYS A 64 9.00 -11.10 -2.83
N ILE A 65 7.83 -11.25 -2.19
CA ILE A 65 7.49 -10.54 -0.95
C ILE A 65 8.50 -10.87 0.14
N LEU A 66 8.84 -12.15 0.31
CA LEU A 66 9.81 -12.58 1.31
C LEU A 66 11.19 -11.95 1.04
N ALA A 67 11.69 -12.02 -0.18
CA ALA A 67 13.00 -11.48 -0.53
C ALA A 67 13.06 -9.96 -0.31
N VAL A 68 12.06 -9.23 -0.80
CA VAL A 68 12.00 -7.76 -0.68
C VAL A 68 11.81 -7.35 0.79
N ALA A 69 11.01 -8.08 1.56
CA ALA A 69 10.82 -7.79 2.98
C ALA A 69 12.11 -7.96 3.79
N ILE A 70 12.94 -8.95 3.46
CA ILE A 70 14.27 -9.15 4.09
C ILE A 70 15.17 -7.95 3.81
N GLU A 71 15.28 -7.53 2.55
CA GLU A 71 16.10 -6.37 2.17
C GLU A 71 15.61 -5.08 2.85
N MET A 72 14.29 -4.89 2.91
CA MET A 72 13.69 -3.77 3.63
C MET A 72 14.01 -3.83 5.12
N ALA A 73 13.96 -5.01 5.75
CA ALA A 73 14.31 -5.17 7.17
C ALA A 73 15.78 -4.82 7.43
N ILE A 74 16.71 -5.28 6.59
CA ILE A 74 18.14 -4.93 6.66
C ILE A 74 18.33 -3.41 6.53
N GLY A 75 17.67 -2.79 5.54
CA GLY A 75 17.68 -1.35 5.37
C GLY A 75 17.08 -0.61 6.58
N GLY A 76 16.02 -1.14 7.16
CA GLY A 76 15.36 -0.61 8.35
C GLY A 76 16.26 -0.63 9.58
N GLU A 77 16.98 -1.74 9.80
CA GLU A 77 18.00 -1.83 10.86
C GLU A 77 19.09 -0.79 10.69
N ALA A 78 19.56 -0.57 9.46
CA ALA A 78 20.58 0.44 9.16
C ALA A 78 20.09 1.89 9.34
N VAL A 79 18.82 2.17 9.01
CA VAL A 79 18.19 3.49 9.25
C VAL A 79 18.03 3.76 10.75
N GLY A 80 17.66 2.72 11.51
CA GLY A 80 17.41 2.83 12.94
C GLY A 80 16.24 3.75 13.32
N GLY A 81 16.11 4.03 14.61
CA GLY A 81 15.07 4.93 15.14
C GLY A 81 13.64 4.46 14.86
N PRO A 82 12.65 5.38 14.94
CA PRO A 82 11.24 5.03 14.77
C PRO A 82 10.88 4.48 13.39
N ILE A 83 11.55 4.95 12.33
CA ILE A 83 11.31 4.50 10.96
C ILE A 83 11.87 3.08 10.78
N GLY A 84 13.09 2.82 11.22
CA GLY A 84 13.69 1.49 11.19
C GLY A 84 12.86 0.47 11.97
N ALA A 85 12.40 0.84 13.17
CA ALA A 85 11.51 0.01 13.98
C ALA A 85 10.17 -0.29 13.28
N LEU A 86 9.58 0.67 12.58
CA LEU A 86 8.34 0.46 11.83
C LEU A 86 8.53 -0.51 10.67
N ILE A 87 9.65 -0.39 9.94
CA ILE A 87 9.98 -1.32 8.86
C ILE A 87 10.16 -2.74 9.39
N ALA A 88 10.90 -2.90 10.49
CA ALA A 88 11.15 -4.20 11.13
C ALA A 88 9.87 -4.83 11.73
N ASN A 89 8.94 -4.03 12.26
CA ASN A 89 7.69 -4.49 12.87
C ASN A 89 6.56 -4.79 11.84
N GLY A 90 6.92 -5.15 10.61
CA GLY A 90 5.99 -5.56 9.56
C GLY A 90 5.68 -4.50 8.50
N GLY A 91 6.14 -3.25 8.67
CA GLY A 91 6.01 -2.22 7.64
C GLY A 91 6.74 -2.61 6.34
N GLY A 92 7.89 -3.29 6.45
CA GLY A 92 8.63 -3.81 5.30
C GLY A 92 7.86 -4.88 4.53
N VAL A 93 7.11 -5.75 5.22
CA VAL A 93 6.29 -6.80 4.60
C VAL A 93 5.12 -6.18 3.83
N SER A 94 4.42 -5.20 4.42
CA SER A 94 3.34 -4.47 3.71
C SER A 94 3.87 -3.75 2.47
N ALA A 95 5.01 -3.07 2.58
CA ALA A 95 5.66 -2.40 1.45
C ALA A 95 6.06 -3.38 0.34
N ALA A 96 6.69 -4.49 0.71
CA ALA A 96 7.07 -5.57 -0.20
C ALA A 96 5.86 -6.16 -0.91
N THR A 97 4.76 -6.39 -0.18
CA THR A 97 3.49 -6.89 -0.75
C THR A 97 2.97 -5.98 -1.85
N VAL A 98 2.93 -4.67 -1.60
CA VAL A 98 2.46 -3.71 -2.61
C VAL A 98 3.43 -3.65 -3.79
N ALA A 99 4.74 -3.60 -3.55
CA ALA A 99 5.74 -3.50 -4.60
C ALA A 99 5.76 -4.75 -5.51
N CYS A 100 5.80 -5.96 -4.94
CA CYS A 100 5.82 -7.21 -5.70
C CYS A 100 4.56 -7.38 -6.56
N ARG A 101 3.37 -7.02 -6.04
CA ARG A 101 2.12 -7.04 -6.82
C ARG A 101 2.09 -6.04 -7.98
N ARG A 102 2.91 -4.98 -7.95
CA ARG A 102 2.98 -4.00 -9.04
C ARG A 102 3.88 -4.47 -10.17
N VAL A 103 4.88 -5.31 -9.88
CA VAL A 103 5.90 -5.70 -10.87
C VAL A 103 5.64 -7.08 -11.48
N LEU A 104 4.99 -7.99 -10.76
CA LEU A 104 4.60 -9.33 -11.25
C LEU A 104 3.19 -9.31 -11.82
#